data_AF-A0A5E4UBN8-F1
#
_entry.id   AF-A0A5E4UBN8-F1
#
_cell.length_a   1.000
_cell.length_b   1.000
_cell.length_c   1.000
_cell.angle_alpha   90.00
_cell.angle_beta   90.00
_cell.angle_gamma   90.00
#
_symmetry.space_group_name_H-M   'P 1'
#
loop_
_entity.id
_entity.type
_entity.pdbx_description
1 polymer ?
#
loop_
_entity_poly.entity_id
_entity_poly.type
_entity_poly.pdbx_seq_one_letter_code
_entity_poly.pdbx_strand_id
1 'polypeptide(L)'
;MKRHHARNGATGRHALSAIPRPAASHPVVLDPAGDPYARVAVEAYAEACAHEQPWLAEALQRQYQLAGGTPSSAAALWRAFHEAQRQAREEDSYDEAAWTHVALHRCSVLGAMNL
;
A
#
# COMPACT_ATOMS: atom_id res chain seq x y z
N MET A 1 6.16 66.39 -24.07
CA MET A 1 5.04 67.02 -23.34
C MET A 1 3.74 66.29 -23.67
N LYS A 2 3.17 65.55 -22.71
CA LYS A 2 1.74 65.48 -22.34
C LYS A 2 1.53 64.29 -21.39
N ARG A 3 0.72 64.54 -20.36
CA ARG A 3 0.62 63.82 -19.09
C ARG A 3 -0.74 63.10 -18.99
N HIS A 4 -0.73 62.00 -18.23
CA HIS A 4 -1.78 61.37 -17.40
C HIS A 4 -3.16 61.03 -18.01
N HIS A 5 -3.58 59.75 -17.89
CA HIS A 5 -4.49 59.34 -16.82
C HIS A 5 -4.58 57.82 -16.66
N ALA A 6 -4.63 57.41 -15.40
CA ALA A 6 -4.85 56.06 -14.91
C ALA A 6 -6.30 55.58 -15.12
N ARG A 7 -6.51 54.26 -15.25
CA ARG A 7 -7.67 53.62 -14.63
C ARG A 7 -7.46 52.13 -14.39
N ASN A 8 -7.59 51.76 -13.11
CA ASN A 8 -7.70 50.40 -12.59
C ASN A 8 -8.88 49.64 -13.21
N GLY A 9 -8.66 48.37 -13.51
CA GLY A 9 -9.67 47.30 -13.56
C GLY A 9 -8.95 46.04 -13.07
N ALA A 10 -8.85 45.81 -11.76
CA ALA A 10 -9.86 45.14 -10.96
C ALA A 10 -10.26 43.76 -11.54
N THR A 11 -9.75 42.73 -10.87
CA THR A 11 -10.44 41.46 -10.65
C THR A 11 -10.64 40.58 -11.90
N GLY A 12 -9.53 40.07 -12.43
CA GLY A 12 -9.51 38.75 -13.04
C GLY A 12 -9.87 37.73 -11.96
N ARG A 13 -11.17 37.46 -11.83
CA ARG A 13 -11.75 36.47 -10.92
C ARG A 13 -10.95 35.18 -11.10
N HIS A 14 -10.23 34.79 -10.06
CA HIS A 14 -9.88 33.41 -9.85
C HIS A 14 -11.19 32.63 -9.97
N ALA A 15 -11.42 32.04 -11.14
CA ALA A 15 -12.37 30.98 -11.27
C ALA A 15 -11.82 29.90 -10.35
N LEU A 16 -12.33 29.91 -9.12
CA LEU A 16 -12.26 28.77 -8.24
C LEU A 16 -12.80 27.64 -9.11
N SER A 17 -11.90 26.84 -9.67
CA SER A 17 -12.22 25.52 -10.19
C SER A 17 -13.03 24.90 -9.08
N ALA A 18 -14.34 24.82 -9.29
CA ALA A 18 -15.24 24.16 -8.38
C ALA A 18 -14.67 22.75 -8.29
N ILE A 19 -14.00 22.46 -7.18
CA ILE A 19 -13.54 21.12 -6.85
C ILE A 19 -14.81 20.29 -6.97
N PRO A 20 -14.89 19.34 -7.93
CA PRO A 20 -16.08 18.53 -8.07
C PRO A 20 -16.39 17.97 -6.70
N ARG A 21 -17.55 18.32 -6.14
CA ARG A 21 -18.02 17.74 -4.88
C ARG A 21 -17.90 16.24 -5.07
N PRO A 22 -17.16 15.50 -4.22
CA PRO A 22 -16.92 14.08 -4.45
C PRO A 22 -18.28 13.44 -4.65
N ALA A 23 -18.53 12.99 -5.87
CA ALA A 23 -19.71 12.19 -6.18
C ALA A 23 -19.70 11.06 -5.16
N ALA A 24 -20.87 10.76 -4.57
CA ALA A 24 -21.02 9.72 -3.57
C ALA A 24 -20.09 8.56 -3.92
N SER A 25 -19.05 8.37 -3.07
CA SER A 25 -17.93 7.50 -3.36
C SER A 25 -18.43 6.08 -3.30
N HIS A 26 -19.02 5.61 -4.39
CA HIS A 26 -19.33 4.21 -4.55
C HIS A 26 -17.99 3.48 -4.46
N PRO A 27 -17.87 2.46 -3.58
CA PRO A 27 -16.66 1.70 -3.47
C PRO A 27 -16.33 1.11 -4.84
N VAL A 28 -15.22 1.57 -5.43
CA VAL A 28 -14.72 1.03 -6.69
C VAL A 28 -14.07 -0.30 -6.35
N VAL A 29 -14.74 -1.39 -6.72
CA VAL A 29 -14.18 -2.73 -6.62
C VAL A 29 -13.35 -2.97 -7.86
N LEU A 30 -12.03 -3.10 -7.68
CA LEU A 30 -11.13 -3.50 -8.75
C LEU A 30 -11.19 -5.03 -8.91
N ASP A 31 -11.43 -5.49 -10.13
CA ASP A 31 -11.36 -6.91 -10.50
C ASP A 31 -10.17 -7.16 -11.44
N PRO A 32 -8.93 -7.24 -10.91
CA PRO A 32 -7.75 -7.48 -11.73
C PRO A 32 -7.67 -8.92 -12.29
N ALA A 33 -8.61 -9.81 -11.97
CA ALA A 33 -8.73 -11.12 -12.60
C ALA A 33 -9.56 -11.06 -13.90
N GLY A 34 -10.61 -10.23 -13.93
CA GLY A 34 -11.50 -10.04 -15.08
C GLY A 34 -11.23 -8.77 -15.92
N ASP A 35 -10.55 -7.76 -15.37
CA ASP A 35 -10.30 -6.46 -16.00
C ASP A 35 -8.78 -6.18 -16.13
N PRO A 36 -8.25 -6.10 -17.38
CA PRO A 36 -6.83 -5.82 -17.60
C PRO A 36 -6.41 -4.42 -17.15
N TYR A 37 -7.29 -3.43 -17.15
CA TYR A 37 -6.97 -2.08 -16.67
C TYR A 37 -6.89 -2.02 -15.15
N ALA A 38 -7.79 -2.73 -14.47
CA ALA A 38 -7.70 -2.93 -13.02
C ALA A 38 -6.39 -3.62 -12.64
N ARG A 39 -5.96 -4.62 -13.42
CA ARG A 39 -4.68 -5.31 -13.20
C ARG A 39 -3.49 -4.37 -13.32
N VAL A 40 -3.40 -3.60 -14.41
CA VAL A 40 -2.31 -2.64 -14.62
C VAL A 40 -2.27 -1.58 -13.50
N ALA A 41 -3.43 -1.11 -13.04
CA ALA A 41 -3.49 -0.14 -11.94
C ALA A 41 -2.95 -0.71 -10.63
N VAL A 42 -3.28 -1.97 -10.30
CA VAL A 42 -2.78 -2.65 -9.11
C VAL A 42 -1.28 -2.94 -9.23
N GLU A 43 -0.80 -3.37 -10.40
CA GLU A 43 0.63 -3.61 -10.65
C GLU A 43 1.45 -2.32 -10.49
N ALA A 44 1.01 -1.21 -11.09
CA ALA A 44 1.66 0.09 -10.95
C ALA A 44 1.64 0.61 -9.50
N TYR A 45 0.54 0.40 -8.78
CA TYR A 45 0.46 0.78 -7.38
C TYR A 45 1.39 -0.08 -6.50
N ALA A 46 1.45 -1.40 -6.75
CA ALA A 46 2.37 -2.28 -6.04
C ALA A 46 3.84 -1.90 -6.30
N GLU A 47 4.18 -1.55 -7.54
CA GLU A 47 5.53 -1.08 -7.88
C GLU A 47 5.87 0.24 -7.17
N ALA A 48 4.94 1.20 -7.12
CA ALA A 48 5.10 2.44 -6.37
C ALA A 48 5.29 2.17 -4.86
N CYS A 49 4.56 1.20 -4.30
CA CYS A 49 4.70 0.81 -2.89
C CYS A 49 6.02 0.08 -2.61
N ALA A 50 6.67 -0.52 -3.61
CA ALA A 50 7.82 -1.40 -3.38
C ALA A 50 9.02 -0.69 -2.73
N HIS A 51 9.15 0.63 -2.90
CA HIS A 51 10.24 1.40 -2.33
C HIS A 51 9.99 1.81 -0.86
N GLU A 52 8.79 2.29 -0.55
CA GLU A 52 8.46 2.84 0.77
C GLU A 52 7.83 1.79 1.70
N GLN A 53 7.04 0.89 1.13
CA GLN A 53 6.28 -0.13 1.86
C GLN A 53 6.38 -1.48 1.14
N PRO A 54 7.56 -2.13 1.17
CA PRO A 54 7.78 -3.39 0.44
C PRO A 54 6.79 -4.50 0.83
N TRP A 55 6.33 -4.49 2.08
CA TRP A 55 5.36 -5.46 2.60
C TRP A 55 3.97 -5.28 1.98
N LEU A 56 3.56 -4.05 1.62
CA LEU A 56 2.28 -3.75 0.98
C LEU A 56 2.31 -4.15 -0.50
N ALA A 57 3.39 -3.79 -1.19
CA ALA A 57 3.63 -4.21 -2.57
C ALA A 57 3.49 -5.73 -2.73
N GLU A 58 4.11 -6.47 -1.83
CA GLU A 58 4.05 -7.93 -1.86
C GLU A 58 2.68 -8.50 -1.46
N ALA A 59 1.97 -7.86 -0.51
CA ALA A 59 0.62 -8.26 -0.15
C ALA A 59 -0.34 -8.12 -1.36
N LEU A 60 -0.23 -7.02 -2.10
CA LEU A 60 -0.98 -6.79 -3.35
C LEU A 60 -0.61 -7.82 -4.41
N GLN A 61 0.68 -8.08 -4.61
CA GLN A 61 1.15 -9.11 -5.55
C GLN A 61 0.61 -10.50 -5.22
N ARG A 62 0.58 -10.89 -3.93
CA ARG A 62 0.03 -12.18 -3.49
C ARG A 62 -1.49 -12.24 -3.66
N GLN A 63 -2.21 -11.20 -3.23
CA GLN A 63 -3.67 -11.15 -3.29
C GLN A 63 -4.18 -11.26 -4.74
N TYR A 64 -3.48 -10.64 -5.68
CA TYR A 64 -3.88 -10.59 -7.08
C TYR A 64 -3.05 -11.46 -8.01
N GLN A 65 -2.19 -12.34 -7.46
CA GLN A 65 -1.32 -13.27 -8.20
C GLN A 65 -0.51 -12.57 -9.31
N LEU A 66 0.01 -11.38 -9.01
CA LEU A 66 0.78 -10.57 -9.93
C LEU A 66 2.20 -11.15 -10.06
N ALA A 67 2.76 -11.07 -11.28
CA ALA A 67 4.09 -11.60 -11.54
C ALA A 67 5.15 -10.60 -11.05
N GLY A 68 6.09 -11.09 -10.22
CA GLY A 68 7.37 -10.44 -10.00
C GLY A 68 7.40 -9.37 -8.89
N GLY A 69 8.14 -9.67 -7.84
CA GLY A 69 8.62 -8.72 -6.84
C GLY A 69 9.72 -9.37 -6.01
N THR A 70 10.77 -8.63 -5.69
CA THR A 70 11.73 -9.09 -4.68
C THR A 70 10.98 -9.24 -3.36
N PRO A 71 11.08 -10.39 -2.65
CA PRO A 71 10.42 -10.57 -1.37
C PRO A 71 10.75 -9.42 -0.43
N SER A 72 9.74 -8.82 0.19
CA SER A 72 9.99 -7.83 1.24
C SER A 72 10.81 -8.45 2.37
N SER A 73 11.59 -7.64 3.09
CA SER A 73 12.29 -8.09 4.31
C SER A 73 11.31 -8.71 5.31
N ALA A 74 10.08 -8.17 5.40
CA ALA A 74 9.00 -8.72 6.21
C ALA A 74 8.63 -10.17 5.79
N ALA A 75 8.50 -10.44 4.49
CA ALA A 75 8.20 -11.79 4.00
C ALA A 75 9.37 -12.75 4.12
N ALA A 76 10.60 -12.28 3.88
CA ALA A 76 11.80 -13.08 4.14
C ALA A 76 11.85 -13.51 5.61
N LEU A 77 11.61 -12.55 6.52
CA LEU A 77 11.49 -12.82 7.95
C LEU A 77 10.33 -13.80 8.23
N TRP A 78 9.21 -13.74 7.50
CA TRP A 78 8.04 -14.61 7.75
C TRP A 78 8.32 -16.04 7.34
N ARG A 79 9.01 -16.24 6.22
CA ARG A 79 9.48 -17.56 5.79
C ARG A 79 10.50 -18.11 6.78
N ALA A 80 11.46 -17.29 7.22
CA ALA A 80 12.43 -17.70 8.23
C ALA A 80 11.75 -18.12 9.55
N PHE A 81 10.71 -17.41 9.98
CA PHE A 81 9.94 -17.77 11.16
C PHE A 81 9.18 -19.09 11.00
N HIS A 82 8.47 -19.29 9.88
CA HIS A 82 7.75 -20.55 9.63
C HIS A 82 8.69 -21.74 9.49
N GLU A 83 9.85 -21.54 8.87
CA GLU A 83 10.90 -22.54 8.75
C GLU A 83 11.44 -22.93 10.14
N ALA A 84 11.76 -21.94 10.98
CA ALA A 84 12.20 -22.18 12.35
C ALA A 84 11.11 -22.87 13.20
N GLN A 85 9.84 -22.48 13.05
CA GLN A 85 8.72 -23.12 13.74
C GLN A 85 8.56 -24.58 13.30
N ARG A 86 8.74 -24.88 12.01
CA ARG A 86 8.69 -26.26 11.49
C ARG A 86 9.81 -27.12 12.08
N GLN A 87 11.03 -26.59 12.14
CA GLN A 87 12.16 -27.30 12.74
C GLN A 87 11.95 -27.52 14.24
N ALA A 88 11.49 -26.49 14.96
CA ALA A 88 11.22 -26.60 16.40
C ALA A 88 10.13 -27.62 16.73
N ARG A 89 9.18 -27.89 15.82
CA ARG A 89 8.15 -28.95 16.01
C ARG A 89 8.72 -30.36 16.05
N GLU A 90 9.93 -30.56 15.54
CA GLU A 90 10.63 -31.85 15.58
C GLU A 90 11.38 -32.03 16.91
N GLU A 91 11.47 -31.00 17.75
CA GLU A 91 12.10 -31.05 19.06
C GLU A 91 11.08 -31.35 20.18
N ASP A 92 11.50 -32.11 21.18
CA ASP A 92 10.68 -32.42 22.38
C ASP A 92 10.32 -31.17 23.22
N SER A 93 10.99 -30.04 22.96
CA SER A 93 10.77 -28.78 23.69
C SER A 93 9.75 -27.85 23.02
N TYR A 94 9.03 -28.32 22.00
CA TYR A 94 8.08 -27.50 21.25
C TYR A 94 6.91 -27.01 22.10
N ASP A 95 6.79 -25.69 22.25
CA ASP A 95 5.63 -25.03 22.86
C ASP A 95 4.85 -24.23 21.81
N GLU A 96 3.69 -24.74 21.41
CA GLU A 96 2.81 -24.11 20.44
C GLU A 96 2.29 -22.72 20.89
N ALA A 97 2.04 -22.53 22.18
CA ALA A 97 1.55 -21.27 22.73
C ALA A 97 2.64 -20.20 22.67
N ALA A 98 3.90 -20.56 22.97
CA ALA A 98 5.04 -19.66 22.84
C ALA A 98 5.25 -19.21 21.38
N TRP A 99 5.20 -20.13 20.42
CA TRP A 99 5.32 -19.81 18.99
C TRP A 99 4.16 -18.94 18.49
N THR A 100 2.94 -19.22 18.95
CA THR A 100 1.75 -18.40 18.61
C THR A 100 1.88 -16.98 19.16
N HIS A 101 2.39 -16.82 20.38
CA HIS A 101 2.64 -15.51 20.98
C HIS A 101 3.66 -14.70 20.17
N VAL A 102 4.77 -15.31 19.74
CA VAL A 102 5.78 -14.65 18.89
C VAL A 102 5.18 -14.26 17.53
N ALA A 103 4.36 -15.11 16.93
CA ALA A 103 3.67 -14.81 15.67
C ALA A 103 2.74 -13.60 15.80
N LEU A 104 1.94 -13.52 16.86
CA LEU A 104 1.05 -12.39 17.14
C LEU A 104 1.81 -11.09 17.43
N HIS A 105 2.84 -11.16 18.26
CA HIS A 105 3.68 -10.00 18.57
C HIS A 105 4.32 -9.42 17.30
N ARG A 106 4.84 -10.31 16.44
CA ARG A 106 5.44 -9.94 15.17
C ARG A 106 4.43 -9.37 14.17
N CYS A 107 3.22 -9.92 14.08
CA CYS A 107 2.11 -9.33 13.31
C CYS A 107 1.82 -7.90 13.79
N SER A 108 1.79 -7.69 15.11
CA SER A 108 1.57 -6.36 15.69
C SER A 108 2.69 -5.39 15.35
N VAL A 109 3.96 -5.80 15.42
CA VAL A 109 5.10 -4.94 15.10
C VAL A 109 5.12 -4.58 13.62
N LEU A 110 4.94 -5.55 12.73
CA LEU A 110 4.90 -5.31 11.28
C LEU A 110 3.67 -4.51 10.84
N GLY A 111 2.53 -4.69 11.53
CA GLY A 111 1.32 -3.90 11.32
C GLY A 111 1.41 -2.49 11.90
N ALA A 112 2.16 -2.28 13.00
CA ALA A 112 2.35 -0.99 13.65
C ALA A 112 3.39 -0.10 12.94
N MET A 113 4.28 -0.66 12.11
CA MET A 113 5.15 0.12 11.21
C MET A 113 4.38 0.81 10.07
N ASN A 114 3.05 0.78 10.09
CA ASN A 114 2.15 1.33 9.08
C ASN A 114 1.18 2.40 9.65
N LEU A 115 1.49 2.96 10.83
CA LEU A 115 0.85 4.13 11.45
C LEU A 115 1.90 5.23 11.65
#